data_AF-A0A1V4AQ33-F1
#
_entry.id   AF-A0A1V4AQ33-F1
#
_cell.length_a   1.000
_cell.length_b   1.000
_cell.length_c   1.000
_cell.angle_alpha   90.00
_cell.angle_beta   90.00
_cell.angle_gamma   90.00
#
_symmetry.space_group_name_H-M   'P 1'
#
loop_
_entity.id
_entity.type
_entity.pdbx_description
1 polymer ?
#
loop_
_entity_poly.entity_id
_entity_poly.type
_entity_poly.pdbx_seq_one_letter_code
_entity_poly.pdbx_strand_id
1 'polypeptide(L)'
;MVEGMIGSGKTYFVVNEVLKTYFAFNEERLQWVLKPDEDVAIFSNVDRFTVSLDLVEAIRISGGLNPFFTVPFQKEFSRLKRHIYIIDEAQSTEFFHRKFYDSEIFDFFRWMRHLGIDVYLITQDVTQLAKELQTLPEYHIRVTRRSYSYAKEFRYNYMVGREIYKRRTLVKDLKVFMAYRSSNVIGGGHEVKRFAVKYYVYVAGFILLAVIGFVGFIKYRFSPKKQVVAVEQRQAPERYKVVAVSGEYVYLRSQDGKKLLKTDVSKVIGHVKVGSLVNLRI
;
A
#
# COMPACT_ATOMS: atom_id res chain seq x y z
N MET A 1 16.09 21.08 -13.54
CA MET A 1 15.86 21.45 -12.12
C MET A 1 14.92 20.46 -11.46
N VAL A 2 15.22 20.00 -10.25
CA VAL A 2 14.43 19.00 -9.50
C VAL A 2 14.10 19.55 -8.11
N GLU A 3 12.81 19.64 -7.76
CA GLU A 3 12.34 20.15 -6.47
C GLU A 3 11.51 19.14 -5.68
N GLY A 4 11.37 19.37 -4.37
CA GLY A 4 10.52 18.57 -3.50
C GLY A 4 11.04 18.44 -2.08
N MET A 5 10.23 17.89 -1.20
CA MET A 5 10.57 17.78 0.23
C MET A 5 11.82 16.93 0.51
N ILE A 6 12.38 17.10 1.70
CA ILE A 6 13.46 16.25 2.20
C ILE A 6 13.02 14.78 2.17
N GLY A 7 13.92 13.92 1.70
CA GLY A 7 13.66 12.48 1.58
C GLY A 7 12.64 12.11 0.50
N SER A 8 12.19 13.01 -0.38
CA SER A 8 11.22 12.68 -1.43
C SER A 8 11.81 11.80 -2.56
N GLY A 9 13.15 11.73 -2.70
CA GLY A 9 13.83 11.00 -3.77
C GLY A 9 14.30 11.87 -4.95
N LYS A 10 14.60 13.15 -4.70
CA LYS A 10 15.17 14.07 -5.70
C LYS A 10 16.53 13.61 -6.21
N THR A 11 17.47 13.39 -5.29
CA THR A 11 18.83 12.91 -5.62
C THR A 11 18.78 11.57 -6.34
N TYR A 12 17.90 10.65 -5.90
CA TYR A 12 17.68 9.36 -6.58
C TYR A 12 17.31 9.53 -8.05
N PHE A 13 16.42 10.48 -8.36
CA PHE A 13 15.98 10.72 -9.73
C PHE A 13 17.15 11.08 -10.64
N VAL A 14 17.92 12.08 -10.23
CA VAL A 14 19.05 12.61 -11.00
C VAL A 14 20.12 11.54 -11.15
N VAL A 15 20.50 10.88 -10.05
CA VAL A 15 21.50 9.81 -10.08
C VAL A 15 21.04 8.65 -10.95
N ASN A 16 19.78 8.20 -10.84
CA ASN A 16 19.23 7.15 -11.70
C ASN A 16 19.25 7.55 -13.18
N GLU A 17 18.91 8.80 -13.50
CA GLU A 17 18.91 9.30 -14.88
C GLU A 17 20.33 9.30 -15.45
N VAL A 18 21.27 9.93 -14.75
CA VAL A 18 22.67 10.03 -15.17
C VAL A 18 23.30 8.64 -15.34
N LEU A 19 23.11 7.74 -14.36
CA LEU A 19 23.64 6.38 -14.44
C LEU A 19 23.07 5.60 -15.61
N LYS A 20 21.76 5.67 -15.86
CA LYS A 20 21.14 4.91 -16.96
C LYS A 20 21.49 5.48 -18.34
N THR A 21 21.69 6.79 -18.42
CA THR A 21 22.08 7.46 -19.66
C THR A 21 23.53 7.15 -20.03
N TYR A 22 24.47 7.34 -19.11
CA TYR A 22 25.91 7.33 -19.45
C TYR A 22 26.67 6.08 -19.00
N PHE A 23 26.11 5.27 -18.10
CA PHE A 23 26.81 4.15 -17.49
C PHE A 23 26.09 2.81 -17.73
N ALA A 24 26.86 1.74 -17.66
CA ALA A 24 26.37 0.38 -17.57
C ALA A 24 26.81 -0.21 -16.22
N PHE A 25 25.93 -0.97 -15.58
CA PHE A 25 26.28 -1.65 -14.33
C PHE A 25 27.04 -2.94 -14.65
N ASN A 26 28.28 -3.03 -14.18
CA ASN A 26 29.09 -4.24 -14.27
C ASN A 26 28.75 -5.16 -13.08
N GLU A 27 28.14 -6.31 -13.35
CA GLU A 27 27.68 -7.24 -12.30
C GLU A 27 28.82 -7.98 -11.60
N GLU A 28 29.96 -8.19 -12.27
CA GLU A 28 31.12 -8.87 -11.69
C GLU A 28 31.82 -8.00 -10.63
N ARG A 29 31.94 -6.71 -10.92
CA ARG A 29 32.61 -5.72 -10.05
C ARG A 29 31.65 -4.95 -9.16
N LEU A 30 30.34 -5.18 -9.32
CA LEU A 30 29.25 -4.48 -8.62
C LEU A 30 29.39 -2.95 -8.68
N GLN A 31 29.81 -2.43 -9.84
CA GLN A 31 30.09 -1.01 -10.02
C GLN A 31 29.53 -0.49 -11.34
N TRP A 32 29.26 0.81 -11.38
CA TRP A 32 28.89 1.51 -12.61
C TRP A 32 30.15 1.83 -13.41
N VAL A 33 30.14 1.49 -14.69
CA VAL A 33 31.24 1.75 -15.63
C VAL A 33 30.70 2.59 -16.78
N LEU A 34 31.48 3.59 -17.21
CA LEU A 34 31.12 4.46 -18.32
C LEU A 34 30.90 3.62 -19.59
N LYS A 35 29.86 3.93 -20.36
CA LYS A 35 29.63 3.25 -21.64
C LYS A 35 30.77 3.58 -22.62
N PRO A 36 31.19 2.65 -23.50
CA PRO A 36 32.36 2.85 -24.36
C PRO A 36 32.25 4.02 -25.35
N ASP A 37 31.03 4.39 -25.71
CA ASP A 37 30.69 5.46 -26.65
C ASP A 37 30.49 6.83 -25.98
N GLU A 38 30.53 6.89 -24.64
CA GLU A 38 30.33 8.11 -23.89
C GLU A 38 31.65 8.71 -23.41
N ASP A 39 31.77 10.03 -23.54
CA ASP A 39 32.88 10.81 -22.99
C ASP A 39 32.33 12.00 -22.20
N VAL A 40 32.06 11.72 -20.93
CA VAL A 40 31.48 12.69 -19.98
C VAL A 40 32.29 12.73 -18.69
N ALA A 41 32.39 13.92 -18.09
CA ALA A 41 32.91 14.11 -16.74
C ALA A 41 31.77 14.61 -15.85
N ILE A 42 31.47 13.88 -14.78
CA ILE A 42 30.44 14.26 -13.82
C ILE A 42 31.10 14.93 -12.63
N PHE A 43 30.62 16.10 -12.25
CA PHE A 43 31.01 16.80 -11.04
C PHE A 43 29.81 16.92 -10.13
N SER A 44 29.93 16.48 -8.88
CA SER A 44 28.82 16.53 -7.93
C SER A 44 29.27 16.82 -6.51
N ASN A 45 28.38 17.43 -5.73
CA ASN A 45 28.46 17.50 -4.27
C ASN A 45 27.55 16.47 -3.58
N VAL A 46 26.97 15.52 -4.32
CA VAL A 46 26.17 14.42 -3.75
C VAL A 46 27.09 13.50 -2.95
N ASP A 47 26.75 13.29 -1.67
CA ASP A 47 27.57 12.50 -0.75
C ASP A 47 27.87 11.09 -1.28
N ARG A 48 29.17 10.82 -1.43
CA ARG A 48 29.75 9.57 -1.92
C ARG A 48 29.21 9.09 -3.27
N PHE A 49 28.93 9.99 -4.20
CA PHE A 49 28.57 9.57 -5.55
C PHE A 49 29.79 8.99 -6.29
N THR A 50 29.80 7.67 -6.50
CA THR A 50 31.02 6.92 -6.84
C THR A 50 31.58 7.15 -8.24
N VAL A 51 30.77 7.68 -9.15
CA VAL A 51 31.17 7.94 -10.55
C VAL A 51 31.43 9.41 -10.85
N SER A 52 31.34 10.28 -9.84
CA SER A 52 31.57 11.72 -9.99
C SER A 52 32.86 12.19 -9.36
N LEU A 53 33.43 13.24 -9.94
CA LEU A 53 34.44 14.10 -9.35
C LEU A 53 33.79 15.04 -8.32
N ASP A 54 34.58 15.48 -7.35
CA ASP A 54 34.12 16.40 -6.30
C ASP A 54 33.96 17.82 -6.87
N LEU A 55 32.71 18.29 -6.91
CA LEU A 55 32.38 19.63 -7.39
C LEU A 55 32.88 20.72 -6.44
N VAL A 56 32.77 20.51 -5.13
CA VAL A 56 33.15 21.52 -4.13
C VAL A 56 34.65 21.74 -4.18
N GLU A 57 35.41 20.66 -4.33
CA GLU A 57 36.87 20.74 -4.49
C GLU A 57 37.25 21.45 -5.80
N ALA A 58 36.57 21.15 -6.92
CA ALA A 58 36.82 21.83 -8.19
C ALA A 58 36.57 23.35 -8.09
N ILE A 59 35.46 23.75 -7.44
CA ILE A 59 35.14 25.16 -7.17
C ILE A 59 36.18 25.81 -6.26
N ARG A 60 36.66 25.09 -5.24
CA ARG A 60 37.68 25.60 -4.31
C ARG A 60 39.00 25.85 -5.04
N ILE A 61 39.44 24.90 -5.87
CA ILE A 61 40.69 24.99 -6.63
C ILE A 61 40.67 26.16 -7.62
N SER A 62 39.52 26.46 -8.23
CA SER A 62 39.39 27.60 -9.15
C SER A 62 39.32 28.97 -8.45
N GLY A 63 39.34 29.02 -7.12
CA GLY A 63 39.26 30.27 -6.36
C GLY A 63 37.85 30.67 -5.90
N GLY A 64 36.89 29.74 -5.92
CA GLY A 64 35.53 29.93 -5.45
C GLY A 64 34.47 29.86 -6.56
N LEU A 65 33.21 30.08 -6.16
CA LEU A 65 32.03 29.88 -7.01
C LEU A 65 32.04 30.76 -8.26
N ASN A 66 32.29 32.07 -8.10
CA ASN A 66 32.30 33.03 -9.21
C ASN A 66 33.38 32.66 -10.25
N PRO A 67 34.67 32.51 -9.90
CA PRO A 67 35.69 32.13 -10.88
C PRO A 67 35.40 30.81 -11.59
N PHE A 68 34.83 29.83 -10.88
CA PHE A 68 34.49 28.54 -11.45
C PHE A 68 33.38 28.63 -12.51
N PHE A 69 32.28 29.32 -12.20
CA PHE A 69 31.10 29.39 -13.07
C PHE A 69 31.13 30.60 -14.01
N THR A 70 32.27 30.85 -14.66
CA THR A 70 32.36 31.83 -15.76
C THR A 70 32.47 31.13 -17.11
N VAL A 71 31.98 31.80 -18.17
CA VAL A 71 32.10 31.27 -19.54
C VAL A 71 33.56 31.03 -19.96
N PRO A 72 34.52 31.96 -19.74
CA PRO A 72 35.91 31.75 -20.14
C PRO A 72 36.56 30.56 -19.43
N PHE A 73 36.36 30.43 -18.11
CA PHE A 73 36.91 29.30 -17.36
C PHE A 73 36.31 27.97 -17.84
N GLN A 74 34.98 27.90 -17.94
CA GLN A 74 34.30 26.66 -18.31
C GLN A 74 34.61 26.24 -19.73
N LYS A 75 34.80 27.19 -20.66
CA LYS A 75 35.21 26.88 -22.05
C LYS A 75 36.55 26.16 -22.13
N GLU A 76 37.53 26.55 -21.30
CA GLU A 76 38.81 25.84 -21.22
C GLU A 76 38.69 24.54 -20.43
N PHE A 77 37.95 24.57 -19.32
CA PHE A 77 37.80 23.43 -18.41
C PHE A 77 37.04 22.25 -19.05
N SER A 78 35.98 22.51 -19.83
CA SER A 78 35.17 21.50 -20.51
C SER A 78 35.56 21.28 -21.98
N ARG A 79 36.73 21.77 -22.41
CA ARG A 79 37.15 21.72 -23.83
C ARG A 79 37.21 20.32 -24.41
N LEU A 80 37.60 19.35 -23.58
CA LEU A 80 37.87 17.98 -24.02
C LEU A 80 36.67 17.04 -23.85
N LYS A 81 35.76 17.35 -22.94
CA LYS A 81 34.70 16.43 -22.51
C LYS A 81 33.44 17.18 -22.17
N ARG A 82 32.29 16.55 -22.41
CA ARG A 82 31.00 17.04 -21.93
C ARG A 82 30.97 16.98 -20.41
N HIS A 83 30.60 18.07 -19.75
CA HIS A 83 30.55 18.13 -18.29
C HIS A 83 29.11 18.07 -17.80
N ILE A 84 28.89 17.33 -16.71
CA ILE A 84 27.59 17.22 -16.05
C ILE A 84 27.76 17.66 -14.61
N TYR A 85 27.11 18.76 -14.24
CA TYR A 85 27.08 19.26 -12.87
C TYR A 85 25.83 18.78 -12.16
N ILE A 86 25.97 18.07 -11.04
CA ILE A 86 24.87 17.65 -10.17
C ILE A 86 25.04 18.37 -8.84
N ILE A 87 24.19 19.37 -8.60
CA ILE A 87 24.26 20.27 -7.45
C ILE A 87 23.09 19.96 -6.52
N ASP A 88 23.36 19.17 -5.48
CA ASP A 88 22.42 18.92 -4.39
C ASP A 88 22.36 20.10 -3.42
N GLU A 89 21.17 20.36 -2.90
CA GLU A 89 20.86 21.52 -2.06
C GLU A 89 21.38 22.84 -2.67
N ALA A 90 21.13 23.05 -3.97
CA ALA A 90 21.62 24.19 -4.76
C ALA A 90 21.20 25.57 -4.22
N GLN A 91 20.21 25.62 -3.33
CA GLN A 91 19.77 26.82 -2.64
C GLN A 91 20.61 27.17 -1.40
N SER A 92 21.65 26.41 -1.08
CA SER A 92 22.55 26.69 0.04
C SER A 92 23.28 28.03 -0.15
N THR A 93 23.80 28.57 0.94
CA THR A 93 24.60 29.81 0.94
C THR A 93 25.92 29.69 0.19
N GLU A 94 26.39 28.46 -0.08
CA GLU A 94 27.63 28.19 -0.82
C GLU A 94 27.41 28.19 -2.34
N PHE A 95 26.14 28.13 -2.78
CA PHE A 95 25.75 28.09 -4.19
C PHE A 95 24.79 29.26 -4.51
N PHE A 96 23.58 28.95 -4.97
CA PHE A 96 22.69 29.90 -5.65
C PHE A 96 21.45 30.23 -4.82
N HIS A 97 21.65 30.59 -3.56
CA HIS A 97 20.57 31.01 -2.67
C HIS A 97 19.77 32.20 -3.21
N ARG A 98 18.57 32.45 -2.67
CA ARG A 98 17.61 33.45 -3.18
C ARG A 98 18.16 34.87 -3.37
N LYS A 99 19.16 35.28 -2.58
CA LYS A 99 19.77 36.61 -2.63
C LYS A 99 21.07 36.63 -3.46
N PHE A 100 21.47 35.49 -4.00
CA PHE A 100 22.63 35.38 -4.87
C PHE A 100 22.37 36.19 -6.15
N TYR A 101 23.31 37.06 -6.49
CA TYR A 101 23.24 37.87 -7.70
C TYR A 101 24.65 38.05 -8.26
N ASP A 102 24.87 37.46 -9.44
CA ASP A 102 26.14 37.51 -10.14
C ASP A 102 25.90 37.37 -11.64
N SER A 103 26.15 38.45 -12.38
CA SER A 103 25.87 38.49 -13.82
C SER A 103 26.70 37.50 -14.62
N GLU A 104 27.95 37.27 -14.23
CA GLU A 104 28.86 36.36 -14.96
C GLU A 104 28.41 34.91 -14.82
N ILE A 105 28.00 34.53 -13.61
CA ILE A 105 27.44 33.19 -13.36
C ILE A 105 26.13 33.01 -14.14
N PHE A 106 25.25 34.01 -14.15
CA PHE A 106 24.00 33.91 -14.91
C PHE A 106 24.24 33.87 -16.43
N ASP A 107 25.28 34.53 -16.92
CA ASP A 107 25.71 34.42 -18.31
C ASP A 107 26.23 33.00 -18.60
N PHE A 108 27.01 32.40 -17.69
CA PHE A 108 27.40 30.99 -17.80
C PHE A 108 26.19 30.06 -17.93
N PHE A 109 25.18 30.19 -17.06
CA PHE A 109 23.99 29.33 -17.14
C PHE A 109 23.20 29.51 -18.44
N ARG A 110 23.23 30.70 -19.05
CA ARG A 110 22.65 30.94 -20.37
C ARG A 110 23.47 30.31 -21.49
N TRP A 111 24.80 30.25 -21.34
CA TRP A 111 25.73 29.72 -22.34
C TRP A 111 26.07 28.23 -22.18
N MET A 112 25.67 27.57 -21.08
CA MET A 112 26.10 26.19 -20.75
C MET A 112 25.84 25.17 -21.87
N ARG A 113 24.74 25.30 -22.62
CA ARG A 113 24.41 24.44 -23.77
C ARG A 113 25.44 24.53 -24.89
N HIS A 114 25.95 25.73 -25.17
CA HIS A 114 26.99 25.95 -26.18
C HIS A 114 28.36 25.41 -25.74
N LEU A 115 28.57 25.24 -24.44
CA LEU A 115 29.78 24.67 -23.86
C LEU A 115 29.72 23.14 -23.73
N GLY A 116 28.58 22.51 -24.09
CA GLY A 116 28.38 21.07 -23.90
C GLY A 116 28.25 20.68 -22.43
N ILE A 117 27.66 21.56 -21.61
CA ILE A 117 27.51 21.40 -20.17
C ILE A 117 26.04 21.21 -19.81
N ASP A 118 25.75 20.15 -19.06
CA ASP A 118 24.44 19.88 -18.47
C ASP A 118 24.45 20.14 -16.97
N VAL A 119 23.40 20.78 -16.45
CA VAL A 119 23.30 21.09 -15.01
C VAL A 119 21.99 20.58 -14.41
N TYR A 120 22.13 19.74 -13.38
CA TYR A 120 21.06 19.30 -12.51
C TYR A 120 21.10 20.09 -11.20
N LEU A 121 20.24 21.11 -11.10
CA LEU A 121 19.96 21.80 -9.85
C LEU A 121 18.91 21.02 -9.06
N ILE A 122 19.29 20.51 -7.88
CA ILE A 122 18.38 19.86 -6.94
C ILE A 122 18.14 20.82 -5.77
N THR A 123 16.88 21.12 -5.48
CA THR A 123 16.48 22.03 -4.40
C THR A 123 15.30 21.48 -3.61
N GLN A 124 15.09 21.97 -2.40
CA GLN A 124 13.86 21.69 -1.66
C GLN A 124 12.67 22.47 -2.20
N ASP A 125 12.90 23.74 -2.57
CA ASP A 125 11.92 24.69 -3.06
C ASP A 125 12.60 25.65 -4.05
N VAL A 126 12.01 25.80 -5.24
CA VAL A 126 12.52 26.67 -6.29
C VAL A 126 12.57 28.14 -5.85
N THR A 127 11.66 28.57 -4.97
CA THR A 127 11.61 29.97 -4.49
C THR A 127 12.83 30.36 -3.66
N GLN A 128 13.59 29.37 -3.17
CA GLN A 128 14.82 29.58 -2.41
C GLN A 128 16.05 29.74 -3.30
N LEU A 129 15.95 29.48 -4.60
CA LEU A 129 17.01 29.73 -5.58
C LEU A 129 17.00 31.19 -6.06
N ALA A 130 18.13 31.67 -6.58
CA ALA A 130 18.21 32.94 -7.31
C ALA A 130 17.15 33.00 -8.42
N LYS A 131 16.45 34.14 -8.56
CA LYS A 131 15.28 34.28 -9.44
C LYS A 131 15.60 33.98 -10.91
N GLU A 132 16.77 34.42 -11.34
CA GLU A 132 17.30 34.26 -12.69
C GLU A 132 17.48 32.77 -13.03
N LEU A 133 17.82 31.92 -12.05
CA LEU A 133 17.95 30.47 -12.26
C LEU A 133 16.61 29.73 -12.23
N GLN A 134 15.52 30.35 -11.79
CA GLN A 134 14.21 29.70 -11.72
C GLN A 134 13.56 29.57 -13.11
N THR A 135 13.93 30.43 -14.05
CA THR A 135 13.31 30.52 -15.39
C THR A 135 14.12 29.85 -16.50
N LEU A 136 15.43 29.65 -16.30
CA LEU A 136 16.33 29.01 -17.26
C LEU A 136 16.16 27.49 -17.46
N PRO A 137 15.68 26.68 -16.49
CA PRO A 137 15.64 25.24 -16.65
C PRO A 137 14.69 24.80 -17.77
N GLU A 138 15.17 23.97 -18.69
CA GLU A 138 14.32 23.33 -19.73
C GLU A 138 13.29 22.39 -19.11
N TYR A 139 13.71 21.63 -18.10
CA TYR A 139 12.83 20.75 -17.33
C TYR A 139 12.79 21.15 -15.87
N HIS A 140 11.56 21.35 -15.37
CA HIS A 140 11.28 21.47 -13.96
C HIS A 140 10.55 20.22 -13.48
N ILE A 141 11.16 19.47 -12.57
CA ILE A 141 10.61 18.20 -12.08
C ILE A 141 10.26 18.35 -10.60
N ARG A 142 8.99 18.17 -10.27
CA ARG A 142 8.48 18.18 -8.90
C ARG A 142 8.29 16.75 -8.39
N VAL A 143 9.00 16.40 -7.34
CA VAL A 143 8.90 15.08 -6.69
C VAL A 143 7.73 15.06 -5.72
N THR A 144 6.86 14.06 -5.86
CA THR A 144 5.71 13.88 -4.95
C THR A 144 6.16 13.28 -3.62
N ARG A 145 5.48 13.63 -2.51
CA ARG A 145 5.82 13.08 -1.19
C ARG A 145 5.65 11.57 -1.17
N ARG A 146 6.55 10.87 -0.47
CA ARG A 146 6.50 9.40 -0.28
C ARG A 146 5.19 8.92 0.36
N SER A 147 4.57 9.74 1.20
CA SER A 147 3.29 9.42 1.87
C SER A 147 2.14 9.16 0.90
N TYR A 148 2.21 9.71 -0.32
CA TYR A 148 1.22 9.49 -1.37
C TYR A 148 1.58 8.32 -2.32
N SER A 149 2.71 7.66 -2.09
CA SER A 149 3.13 6.50 -2.86
C SER A 149 2.60 5.23 -2.21
N TYR A 150 2.01 4.35 -3.02
CA TYR A 150 1.43 3.09 -2.54
C TYR A 150 2.50 1.98 -2.33
N ALA A 151 3.74 2.19 -2.79
CA ALA A 151 4.81 1.18 -2.78
C ALA A 151 6.23 1.79 -2.66
N LYS A 152 7.27 0.95 -2.89
CA LYS A 152 8.71 1.32 -3.00
C LYS A 152 9.00 2.15 -4.26
N GLU A 153 8.14 3.11 -4.57
CA GLU A 153 8.13 3.89 -5.80
C GLU A 153 8.26 5.37 -5.52
N PHE A 154 8.96 6.06 -6.41
CA PHE A 154 9.04 7.50 -6.47
C PHE A 154 8.22 8.02 -7.65
N ARG A 155 7.46 9.10 -7.42
CA ARG A 155 6.63 9.74 -8.45
C ARG A 155 7.14 11.13 -8.75
N TYR A 156 7.35 11.39 -10.03
CA TYR A 156 7.95 12.60 -10.58
C TYR A 156 6.97 13.26 -11.54
N ASN A 157 6.70 14.54 -11.32
CA ASN A 157 5.85 15.34 -12.19
C ASN A 157 6.74 16.31 -12.97
N TYR A 158 6.78 16.18 -14.29
CA TYR A 158 7.38 17.15 -15.18
C TYR A 158 6.44 18.34 -15.29
N MET A 159 6.94 19.50 -14.90
CA MET A 159 6.23 20.77 -14.82
C MET A 159 6.63 21.64 -16.00
N VAL A 160 5.64 22.34 -16.57
CA VAL A 160 5.86 23.50 -17.44
C VAL A 160 5.12 24.66 -16.78
N GLY A 161 5.88 25.62 -16.25
CA GLY A 161 5.31 26.65 -15.37
C GLY A 161 4.63 26.03 -14.14
N ARG A 162 3.31 26.16 -14.04
CA ARG A 162 2.51 25.61 -12.92
C ARG A 162 1.77 24.32 -13.27
N GLU A 163 1.83 23.86 -14.51
CA GLU A 163 1.06 22.71 -14.98
C GLU A 163 1.91 21.45 -15.05
N ILE A 164 1.29 20.31 -14.77
CA ILE A 164 1.93 19.00 -14.87
C ILE A 164 1.72 18.49 -16.29
N TYR A 165 2.80 18.48 -17.09
CA TYR A 165 2.78 17.96 -18.44
C TYR A 165 2.91 16.43 -18.50
N LYS A 166 3.76 15.84 -17.66
CA LYS A 166 4.04 14.40 -17.68
C LYS A 166 4.27 13.86 -16.28
N ARG A 167 3.79 12.65 -16.01
CA ARG A 167 4.07 11.91 -14.76
C ARG A 167 4.94 10.70 -15.07
N ARG A 168 5.98 10.50 -14.26
CA ARG A 168 6.88 9.35 -14.33
C ARG A 168 6.99 8.71 -12.97
N THR A 169 6.82 7.39 -12.91
CA THR A 169 7.03 6.61 -11.70
C THR A 169 8.29 5.79 -11.86
N LEU A 170 9.17 5.81 -10.86
CA LEU A 170 10.36 4.97 -10.81
C LEU A 170 10.27 4.03 -9.61
N VAL A 171 10.48 2.75 -9.86
CA VAL A 171 10.72 1.77 -8.81
C VAL A 171 12.14 1.95 -8.29
N LYS A 172 12.32 1.80 -6.98
CA LYS A 172 13.61 1.81 -6.32
C LYS A 172 14.51 0.68 -6.83
N ASP A 173 15.68 1.04 -7.34
CA ASP A 173 16.73 0.14 -7.80
C ASP A 173 17.90 0.18 -6.81
N LEU A 174 18.27 -0.99 -6.29
CA LEU A 174 19.37 -1.12 -5.33
C LEU A 174 20.71 -0.74 -5.96
N LYS A 175 20.92 -1.02 -7.25
CA LYS A 175 22.16 -0.70 -7.98
C LYS A 175 22.41 0.82 -8.00
N VAL A 176 21.33 1.61 -8.10
CA VAL A 176 21.41 3.08 -8.04
C VAL A 176 21.74 3.54 -6.62
N PHE A 177 21.13 2.95 -5.59
CA PHE A 177 21.43 3.31 -4.20
C PHE A 177 22.86 2.95 -3.78
N MET A 178 23.44 1.89 -4.35
CA MET A 178 24.85 1.57 -4.11
C MET A 178 25.80 2.65 -4.63
N ALA A 179 25.35 3.47 -5.58
CA ALA A 179 26.19 4.52 -6.15
C ALA A 179 26.31 5.77 -5.27
N TYR A 180 25.46 5.99 -4.26
CA TYR A 180 25.50 7.21 -3.43
C TYR A 180 24.90 7.01 -2.03
N ARG A 181 25.40 7.75 -1.02
CA ARG A 181 25.12 7.47 0.41
C ARG A 181 23.81 8.05 0.95
N SER A 182 23.11 8.93 0.22
CA SER A 182 21.92 9.62 0.76
C SER A 182 20.71 8.70 1.06
N SER A 183 20.87 7.38 0.87
CA SER A 183 19.90 6.33 1.18
C SER A 183 20.04 5.64 2.53
N ASN A 184 20.23 6.38 3.63
CA ASN A 184 19.92 5.89 4.99
C ASN A 184 18.43 5.48 5.19
N VAL A 185 17.68 5.31 4.10
CA VAL A 185 16.27 4.94 4.05
C VAL A 185 16.06 3.46 3.69
N ILE A 186 17.12 2.64 3.61
CA ILE A 186 16.93 1.20 3.42
C ILE A 186 16.52 0.50 4.74
N GLY A 187 16.58 1.18 5.91
CA GLY A 187 16.19 0.51 7.17
C GLY A 187 15.76 1.33 8.40
N GLY A 188 15.63 2.65 8.40
CA GLY A 188 15.47 3.37 9.69
C GLY A 188 14.69 4.68 9.76
N GLY A 189 14.10 5.19 8.67
CA GLY A 189 13.26 6.38 8.74
C GLY A 189 11.83 5.99 9.11
N HIS A 190 11.26 6.53 10.20
CA HIS A 190 9.88 6.33 10.65
C HIS A 190 8.96 6.02 9.47
N GLU A 191 8.59 4.74 9.31
CA GLU A 191 7.66 4.34 8.26
C GLU A 191 6.41 5.18 8.47
N VAL A 192 6.11 6.05 7.51
CA VAL A 192 4.86 6.79 7.50
C VAL A 192 3.77 5.73 7.46
N LYS A 193 3.21 5.42 8.64
CA LYS A 193 2.27 4.32 8.83
C LYS A 193 1.16 4.51 7.78
N ARG A 194 0.84 3.44 7.04
CA ARG A 194 -0.20 3.38 6.00
C ARG A 194 -1.61 3.63 6.57
N PHE A 195 -1.86 4.85 7.07
CA PHE A 195 -3.06 5.21 7.81
C PHE A 195 -4.30 5.11 6.90
N ALA A 196 -4.18 5.52 5.64
CA ALA A 196 -5.24 5.44 4.65
C ALA A 196 -5.64 3.98 4.34
N VAL A 197 -4.66 3.09 4.14
CA VAL A 197 -4.95 1.67 3.82
C VAL A 197 -5.63 0.97 5.01
N LYS A 198 -5.18 1.23 6.23
CA LYS A 198 -5.85 0.70 7.44
C LYS A 198 -7.28 1.20 7.55
N TYR A 199 -7.53 2.48 7.30
CA TYR A 199 -8.86 3.08 7.31
C TYR A 199 -9.80 2.42 6.28
N TYR A 200 -9.35 2.26 5.02
CA TYR A 200 -10.16 1.59 4.00
C TYR A 200 -10.44 0.12 4.32
N VAL A 201 -9.49 -0.60 4.92
CA VAL A 201 -9.70 -1.99 5.37
C VAL A 201 -10.71 -2.06 6.52
N TYR A 202 -10.66 -1.13 7.47
CA TYR A 202 -11.66 -1.07 8.55
C TYR A 202 -13.06 -0.73 8.02
N VAL A 203 -13.17 0.23 7.09
CA VAL A 203 -14.45 0.58 6.45
C VAL A 203 -15.01 -0.59 5.66
N ALA A 204 -14.17 -1.26 4.85
CA ALA A 204 -14.58 -2.45 4.09
C ALA A 204 -15.01 -3.61 5.00
N GLY A 205 -14.28 -3.85 6.10
CA GLY A 205 -14.64 -4.85 7.10
C GLY A 205 -15.97 -4.55 7.79
N PHE A 206 -16.22 -3.27 8.12
CA PHE A 206 -17.48 -2.84 8.73
C PHE A 206 -18.67 -3.02 7.78
N ILE A 207 -18.51 -2.67 6.50
CA ILE A 207 -19.54 -2.88 5.47
C ILE A 207 -19.84 -4.38 5.33
N LEU A 208 -18.81 -5.24 5.29
CA LEU A 208 -19.00 -6.68 5.19
C LEU A 208 -19.78 -7.25 6.39
N LEU A 209 -19.44 -6.83 7.62
CA LEU A 209 -20.16 -7.22 8.83
C LEU A 209 -21.61 -6.74 8.83
N ALA A 210 -21.86 -5.51 8.36
CA ALA A 210 -23.21 -4.97 8.23
C ALA A 210 -24.05 -5.78 7.22
N VAL A 211 -23.47 -6.18 6.09
CA VAL A 211 -24.15 -7.04 5.10
C VAL A 211 -24.44 -8.43 5.65
N ILE A 212 -23.49 -9.07 6.34
CA ILE A 212 -23.69 -10.38 6.97
C ILE A 212 -24.78 -10.31 8.05
N GLY A 213 -24.74 -9.27 8.89
CA GLY A 213 -25.76 -9.03 9.91
C GLY A 213 -27.15 -8.80 9.31
N PHE A 214 -27.24 -8.05 8.22
CA PHE A 214 -28.49 -7.80 7.52
C PHE A 214 -29.08 -9.06 6.89
N VAL A 215 -28.25 -9.88 6.22
CA VAL A 215 -28.69 -11.16 5.65
C VAL A 215 -29.12 -12.15 6.75
N GLY A 216 -28.38 -12.21 7.86
CA GLY A 216 -28.74 -13.01 9.03
C GLY A 216 -30.07 -12.57 9.65
N PHE A 217 -30.30 -11.26 9.76
CA PHE A 217 -31.54 -10.68 10.26
C PHE A 217 -32.73 -11.01 9.36
N ILE A 218 -32.58 -10.90 8.03
CA ILE A 218 -33.64 -11.31 7.09
C ILE A 218 -33.94 -12.80 7.25
N LYS A 219 -32.92 -13.67 7.30
CA LYS A 219 -33.16 -15.11 7.50
C LYS A 219 -33.87 -15.41 8.82
N TYR A 220 -33.50 -14.74 9.91
CA TYR A 220 -34.17 -14.90 11.20
C TYR A 220 -35.63 -14.43 11.16
N ARG A 221 -35.90 -13.27 10.56
CA ARG A 221 -37.23 -12.65 10.56
C ARG A 221 -38.22 -13.33 9.62
N PHE A 222 -37.73 -13.93 8.54
CA PHE A 222 -38.53 -14.62 7.51
C PHE A 222 -38.40 -16.14 7.56
N SER A 223 -37.76 -16.71 8.58
CA SER A 223 -37.81 -18.16 8.79
C SER A 223 -39.25 -18.58 9.10
N PRO A 224 -39.85 -19.51 8.32
CA PRO A 224 -41.20 -19.96 8.57
C PRO A 224 -41.24 -20.65 9.94
N LYS A 225 -42.05 -20.12 10.87
CA LYS A 225 -42.38 -20.82 12.11
C LYS A 225 -43.03 -22.14 11.72
N LYS A 226 -42.37 -23.28 12.00
CA LYS A 226 -42.96 -24.61 11.83
C LYS A 226 -44.26 -24.64 12.64
N GLN A 227 -45.40 -24.63 11.96
CA GLN A 227 -46.66 -25.00 12.60
C GLN A 227 -46.56 -26.48 12.94
N VAL A 228 -46.47 -26.78 14.23
CA VAL A 228 -46.58 -28.14 14.73
C VAL A 228 -48.05 -28.51 14.57
N VAL A 229 -48.37 -29.26 13.51
CA VAL A 229 -49.68 -29.89 13.36
C VAL A 229 -49.80 -30.91 14.50
N ALA A 230 -50.71 -30.65 15.44
CA ALA A 230 -51.04 -31.59 16.50
C ALA A 230 -51.65 -32.85 15.85
N VAL A 231 -50.91 -33.96 15.86
CA VAL A 231 -51.43 -35.27 15.50
C VAL A 231 -52.29 -35.74 16.67
N GLU A 232 -53.60 -35.72 16.47
CA GLU A 232 -54.58 -36.31 17.38
C GLU A 232 -54.31 -37.81 17.50
N GLN A 233 -53.67 -38.23 18.61
CA GLN A 233 -53.48 -39.64 18.91
C GLN A 233 -54.83 -40.27 19.26
N ARG A 234 -55.40 -41.04 18.32
CA ARG A 234 -56.44 -42.02 18.66
C ARG A 234 -55.83 -43.07 19.59
N GLN A 235 -56.16 -42.99 20.87
CA GLN A 235 -55.79 -44.01 21.86
C GLN A 235 -56.37 -45.37 21.41
N ALA A 236 -55.52 -46.39 21.34
CA ALA A 236 -55.97 -47.76 21.13
C ALA A 236 -56.83 -48.23 22.32
N PRO A 237 -57.90 -49.01 22.10
CA PRO A 237 -58.77 -49.45 23.18
C PRO A 237 -57.99 -50.29 24.20
N GLU A 238 -58.02 -49.88 25.47
CA GLU A 238 -57.37 -50.60 26.58
C GLU A 238 -57.96 -52.01 26.73
N ARG A 239 -57.08 -53.03 26.67
CA ARG A 239 -57.44 -54.44 26.89
C ARG A 239 -57.29 -54.79 28.37
N TYR A 240 -58.27 -55.50 28.90
CA TYR A 240 -58.29 -55.94 30.30
C TYR A 240 -58.25 -57.46 30.40
N LYS A 241 -57.57 -58.02 31.41
CA LYS A 241 -57.53 -59.45 31.69
C LYS A 241 -58.57 -59.83 32.74
N VAL A 242 -59.36 -60.86 32.47
CA VAL A 242 -60.35 -61.39 33.43
C VAL A 242 -59.63 -62.11 34.57
N VAL A 243 -59.80 -61.62 35.79
CA VAL A 243 -59.16 -62.18 37.00
C VAL A 243 -60.13 -63.08 37.78
N ALA A 244 -61.41 -62.71 37.86
CA ALA A 244 -62.43 -63.50 38.52
C ALA A 244 -63.82 -63.21 37.92
N VAL A 245 -64.71 -64.21 37.98
CA VAL A 245 -66.12 -64.08 37.61
C VAL A 245 -66.93 -64.54 38.82
N SER A 246 -67.86 -63.71 39.27
CA SER A 246 -68.72 -64.02 40.42
C SER A 246 -70.13 -63.51 40.14
N GLY A 247 -71.05 -64.45 39.91
CA GLY A 247 -72.42 -64.14 39.48
C GLY A 247 -72.44 -63.32 38.19
N GLU A 248 -73.14 -62.19 38.23
CA GLU A 248 -73.32 -61.27 37.09
C GLU A 248 -72.15 -60.28 36.90
N TYR A 249 -71.09 -60.38 37.72
CA TYR A 249 -69.96 -59.46 37.69
C TYR A 249 -68.65 -60.12 37.27
N VAL A 250 -67.85 -59.35 36.54
CA VAL A 250 -66.48 -59.70 36.10
C VAL A 250 -65.50 -58.72 36.71
N TYR A 251 -64.44 -59.27 37.30
CA TYR A 251 -63.31 -58.52 37.82
C TYR A 251 -62.19 -58.54 36.79
N LEU A 252 -61.86 -57.36 36.30
CA LEU A 252 -60.92 -57.10 35.23
C LEU A 252 -59.67 -56.43 35.76
N ARG A 253 -58.51 -56.78 35.24
CA ARG A 253 -57.24 -56.11 35.57
C ARG A 253 -56.61 -55.56 34.31
N SER A 254 -56.22 -54.29 34.34
CA SER A 254 -55.48 -53.67 33.22
C SER A 254 -54.17 -54.44 32.98
N GLN A 255 -53.67 -54.49 31.73
CA GLN A 255 -52.43 -55.18 31.38
C GLN A 255 -51.24 -54.74 32.24
N ASP A 256 -51.20 -53.48 32.64
CA ASP A 256 -50.13 -52.93 33.48
C ASP A 256 -50.23 -53.39 34.95
N GLY A 257 -51.25 -54.17 35.30
CA GLY A 257 -51.45 -54.76 36.63
C GLY A 257 -51.91 -53.78 37.71
N LYS A 258 -52.01 -52.49 37.40
CA LYS A 258 -52.23 -51.40 38.38
C LYS A 258 -53.68 -51.10 38.72
N LYS A 259 -54.64 -51.44 37.85
CA LYS A 259 -56.07 -51.16 38.04
C LYS A 259 -56.89 -52.44 38.02
N LEU A 260 -57.73 -52.61 39.03
CA LEU A 260 -58.78 -53.63 39.13
C LEU A 260 -60.13 -52.93 38.93
N LEU A 261 -60.95 -53.46 38.02
CA LEU A 261 -62.22 -52.89 37.63
C LEU A 261 -63.30 -53.96 37.75
N LYS A 262 -64.39 -53.64 38.44
CA LYS A 262 -65.57 -54.50 38.53
C LYS A 262 -66.59 -54.00 37.53
N THR A 263 -67.00 -54.85 36.59
CA THR A 263 -68.04 -54.51 35.60
C THR A 263 -69.05 -55.64 35.47
N ASP A 264 -70.17 -55.34 34.86
CA ASP A 264 -71.20 -56.31 34.50
C ASP A 264 -70.73 -57.13 33.29
N VAL A 265 -71.04 -58.44 33.27
CA VAL A 265 -70.71 -59.35 32.15
C VAL A 265 -71.22 -58.80 30.81
N SER A 266 -72.37 -58.13 30.79
CA SER A 266 -73.00 -57.56 29.58
C SER A 266 -72.17 -56.45 28.92
N LYS A 267 -71.25 -55.82 29.65
CA LYS A 267 -70.38 -54.73 29.16
C LYS A 267 -69.03 -55.23 28.65
N VAL A 268 -68.79 -56.53 28.69
CA VAL A 268 -67.53 -57.15 28.27
C VAL A 268 -67.65 -57.69 26.84
N ILE A 269 -66.78 -57.24 25.94
CA ILE A 269 -66.67 -57.75 24.57
C ILE A 269 -65.55 -58.80 24.54
N GLY A 270 -65.94 -60.08 24.46
CA GLY A 270 -65.04 -61.22 24.34
C GLY A 270 -65.45 -62.41 25.19
N HIS A 271 -64.67 -63.50 25.14
CA HIS A 271 -64.94 -64.68 25.97
C HIS A 271 -64.59 -64.41 27.44
N VAL A 272 -65.62 -64.43 28.29
CA VAL A 272 -65.48 -64.23 29.74
C VAL A 272 -65.04 -65.53 30.40
N LYS A 273 -63.76 -65.86 30.26
CA LYS A 273 -63.09 -66.94 31.00
C LYS A 273 -61.89 -66.36 31.74
N VAL A 274 -61.70 -66.76 32.99
CA VAL A 274 -60.55 -66.32 33.81
C VAL A 274 -59.25 -66.55 33.04
N GLY A 275 -58.44 -65.50 32.94
CA GLY A 275 -57.20 -65.48 32.15
C GLY A 275 -57.30 -64.85 30.75
N SER A 276 -58.50 -64.65 30.22
CA SER A 276 -58.72 -64.11 28.87
C SER A 276 -58.57 -62.58 28.81
N LEU A 277 -58.13 -62.06 27.67
CA LEU A 277 -58.12 -60.62 27.39
C LEU A 277 -59.44 -60.22 26.73
N VAL A 278 -60.07 -59.20 27.29
CA VAL A 278 -61.37 -58.69 26.86
C VAL A 278 -61.33 -57.16 26.73
N ASN A 279 -62.17 -56.64 25.85
CA ASN A 279 -62.38 -55.20 25.71
C ASN A 279 -63.66 -54.81 26.46
N LEU A 280 -63.71 -53.57 26.95
CA LEU A 280 -64.95 -53.00 27.46
C LEU A 280 -65.72 -52.35 26.32
N ARG A 281 -67.03 -52.56 26.30
CA ARG A 281 -67.94 -51.74 25.50
C ARG A 281 -68.07 -50.41 26.25
N ILE A 282 -67.48 -49.35 25.70
CA ILE A 282 -67.66 -47.97 26.19
C ILE A 282 -69.10 -47.56 25.90
#